data_AF-A0AA39FHF8-F1
#
_entry.id   AF-A0AA39FHF8-F1
#
_cell.length_a   1.000
_cell.length_b   1.000
_cell.length_c   1.000
_cell.angle_alpha   90.00
_cell.angle_beta   90.00
_cell.angle_gamma   90.00
#
_symmetry.space_group_name_H-M   'P 1'
#
loop_
_entity.id
_entity.type
_entity.pdbx_description
1 polymer ?
#
loop_
_entity_poly.entity_id
_entity_poly.type
_entity_poly.pdbx_seq_one_letter_code
_entity_poly.pdbx_strand_id
1 'polypeptide(L)'
;MRNYHGILWDAGDIPYNKLNDVLDIILKDVAYIYVKGLEKKQWLSDIIRGSKTIINLENLGCPSMKNIEITSCHYHEYRKSNLIYHCALENVKQLKCWMEKKSQMQNPSIGRSLELYYQLEERIEDMRPRDIAYFTKEFILKLASTKIDRTWNKLPKNLQKDEDIIAHRRCREHYNPIAIDYDEFEGIIPLM
;
A
#
# COMPACT_ATOMS: atom_id res chain seq x y z
N MET A 1 -27.21 -26.67 10.85
CA MET A 1 -26.55 -25.45 10.32
C MET A 1 -27.11 -24.24 11.04
N ARG A 2 -26.26 -23.41 11.66
CA ARG A 2 -26.68 -22.18 12.33
C ARG A 2 -26.71 -21.05 11.31
N ASN A 3 -27.85 -20.38 11.17
CA ASN A 3 -28.00 -19.23 10.29
C ASN A 3 -27.46 -17.99 11.01
N TYR A 4 -26.18 -17.67 10.80
CA TYR A 4 -25.52 -16.54 11.48
C TYR A 4 -26.02 -15.16 11.03
N HIS A 5 -26.68 -15.08 9.88
CA HIS A 5 -27.10 -13.81 9.29
C HIS A 5 -28.64 -13.65 9.22
N GLY A 6 -29.41 -14.65 9.64
CA GLY A 6 -30.88 -14.64 9.56
C GLY A 6 -31.43 -14.68 8.14
N ILE A 7 -30.60 -15.02 7.13
CA ILE A 7 -30.98 -15.09 5.72
C ILE A 7 -31.27 -16.55 5.37
N LEU A 8 -32.49 -16.86 4.92
CA LEU A 8 -32.84 -18.22 4.54
C LEU A 8 -32.02 -18.68 3.31
N TRP A 9 -31.77 -19.98 3.18
CA TRP A 9 -31.01 -20.51 2.04
C TRP A 9 -31.72 -20.36 0.69
N ASP A 10 -33.03 -20.19 0.72
CA ASP A 10 -33.91 -19.89 -0.41
C ASP A 10 -34.24 -18.39 -0.53
N ALA A 11 -33.63 -17.54 0.31
CA ALA A 11 -33.77 -16.09 0.17
C ALA A 11 -32.92 -15.61 -1.03
N GLY A 12 -33.60 -15.20 -2.11
CA GLY A 12 -33.01 -14.67 -3.33
C GLY A 12 -33.72 -15.18 -4.58
N ASP A 13 -33.31 -14.66 -5.74
CA ASP A 13 -33.95 -15.00 -7.02
C ASP A 13 -33.45 -16.33 -7.60
N ILE A 14 -32.29 -16.80 -7.13
CA ILE A 14 -31.60 -17.98 -7.66
C ILE A 14 -31.54 -19.06 -6.56
N PRO A 15 -32.20 -20.21 -6.76
CA PRO A 15 -32.12 -21.34 -5.85
C PRO A 15 -30.68 -21.85 -5.67
N TYR A 16 -30.31 -22.22 -4.43
CA TYR A 16 -28.93 -22.65 -4.12
C TYR A 16 -28.48 -23.89 -4.92
N ASN A 17 -29.39 -24.79 -5.30
CA ASN A 17 -29.06 -25.95 -6.13
C ASN A 17 -28.57 -25.58 -7.55
N LYS A 18 -28.77 -24.33 -7.99
CA LYS A 18 -28.25 -23.78 -9.26
C LYS A 18 -26.85 -23.16 -9.14
N LEU A 19 -26.26 -23.17 -7.95
CA LEU A 19 -24.97 -22.53 -7.70
C LEU A 19 -23.88 -22.99 -8.68
N ASN A 20 -23.74 -24.30 -8.91
CA ASN A 20 -22.72 -24.83 -9.81
C ASN A 20 -22.90 -24.33 -11.25
N ASP A 21 -24.12 -24.40 -11.78
CA ASP A 21 -24.45 -23.92 -13.14
C ASP A 21 -24.09 -22.43 -13.29
N VAL A 22 -24.41 -21.63 -12.28
CA VAL A 22 -24.12 -20.19 -12.26
C VAL A 22 -22.61 -19.93 -12.20
N LEU A 23 -21.88 -20.65 -11.33
CA LEU A 23 -20.44 -20.51 -11.22
C LEU A 23 -19.72 -20.92 -12.50
N ASP A 24 -20.15 -21.99 -13.16
CA ASP A 24 -19.56 -22.44 -14.42
C ASP A 24 -19.72 -21.38 -15.53
N ILE A 25 -20.86 -20.69 -15.57
CA ILE A 25 -21.11 -19.59 -16.51
C ILE A 25 -20.24 -18.36 -16.17
N ILE A 26 -20.28 -17.89 -14.92
CA ILE A 26 -19.58 -16.67 -14.50
C ILE A 26 -18.06 -16.82 -14.57
N LEU A 27 -17.55 -18.02 -14.28
CA LEU A 27 -16.12 -18.29 -14.18
C LEU A 27 -15.53 -18.92 -15.44
N LYS A 28 -16.30 -19.08 -16.52
CA LYS A 28 -15.88 -19.79 -17.74
C LYS A 28 -14.51 -19.32 -18.25
N ASP A 29 -14.32 -18.02 -18.38
CA ASP A 29 -13.11 -17.40 -18.93
C ASP A 29 -12.22 -16.76 -17.85
N VAL A 30 -12.41 -17.16 -16.58
CA VAL A 30 -11.68 -16.61 -15.43
C VAL A 30 -10.55 -17.56 -15.02
N ALA A 31 -9.32 -17.07 -15.12
CA ALA A 31 -8.11 -17.79 -14.70
C ALA A 31 -7.81 -17.64 -13.19
N TYR A 32 -8.09 -16.46 -12.64
CA TYR A 32 -7.75 -16.09 -11.26
C TYR A 32 -8.98 -15.62 -10.49
N ILE A 33 -9.16 -16.18 -9.31
CA ILE A 33 -10.26 -15.83 -8.41
C ILE A 33 -9.67 -15.36 -7.09
N TYR A 34 -10.08 -14.17 -6.67
CA TYR A 34 -9.61 -13.55 -5.44
C TYR A 34 -10.70 -13.67 -4.36
N VAL A 35 -10.32 -14.20 -3.21
CA VAL A 35 -11.23 -14.39 -2.07
C VAL A 35 -10.62 -13.83 -0.80
N LYS A 36 -11.43 -13.42 0.16
CA LYS A 36 -10.96 -12.98 1.47
C LYS A 36 -11.28 -14.02 2.54
N GLY A 37 -10.23 -14.59 3.13
CA GLY A 37 -10.31 -15.61 4.17
C GLY A 37 -10.04 -17.02 3.65
N LEU A 38 -9.34 -17.81 4.47
CA LEU A 38 -8.98 -19.20 4.13
C LEU A 38 -10.21 -20.09 3.96
N GLU A 39 -11.23 -19.93 4.80
CA GLU A 39 -12.47 -20.71 4.73
C GLU A 39 -13.15 -20.55 3.37
N LYS A 40 -13.24 -19.32 2.85
CA LYS A 40 -13.87 -19.05 1.54
C LYS A 40 -13.05 -19.62 0.40
N LYS A 41 -11.71 -19.60 0.53
CA LYS A 41 -10.81 -20.25 -0.42
C LYS A 41 -11.08 -21.76 -0.47
N GLN A 42 -11.15 -22.42 0.69
CA GLN A 42 -11.39 -23.86 0.78
C GLN A 42 -12.77 -24.21 0.22
N TRP A 43 -13.83 -23.57 0.73
CA TRP A 43 -15.19 -23.78 0.25
C TRP A 43 -15.33 -23.62 -1.26
N LEU A 44 -14.72 -22.59 -1.84
CA LEU A 44 -14.79 -22.37 -3.28
C LEU A 44 -13.95 -23.39 -4.07
N SER A 45 -12.82 -23.84 -3.51
CA SER A 45 -11.99 -24.89 -4.12
C SER A 45 -12.72 -26.22 -4.19
N ASP A 46 -13.57 -26.53 -3.20
CA ASP A 46 -14.34 -27.77 -3.16
C ASP A 46 -15.47 -27.80 -4.21
N ILE A 47 -15.93 -26.63 -4.65
CA ILE A 47 -17.05 -26.46 -5.57
C ILE A 47 -16.57 -26.29 -7.01
N ILE A 48 -15.52 -25.49 -7.22
CA ILE A 48 -15.01 -25.20 -8.56
C ILE A 48 -14.31 -26.43 -9.11
N ARG A 49 -14.78 -26.90 -10.26
CA ARG A 49 -14.13 -27.95 -11.04
C ARG A 49 -13.09 -27.33 -11.98
N GLY A 50 -11.88 -27.88 -12.00
CA GLY A 50 -10.83 -27.54 -12.97
C GLY A 50 -9.65 -26.72 -12.42
N SER A 51 -8.79 -26.24 -13.32
CA SER A 51 -7.46 -25.67 -13.02
C SER A 51 -7.46 -24.16 -12.74
N LYS A 52 -8.45 -23.64 -12.01
CA LYS A 52 -8.53 -22.20 -11.68
C LYS A 52 -7.67 -21.87 -10.46
N THR A 53 -7.01 -20.72 -10.49
CA THR A 53 -6.15 -20.29 -9.37
C THR A 53 -6.95 -19.46 -8.37
N ILE A 54 -7.14 -19.97 -7.16
CA ILE A 54 -7.86 -19.26 -6.08
C ILE A 54 -6.86 -18.66 -5.08
N ILE A 55 -6.87 -17.34 -4.95
CA ILE A 55 -5.91 -16.55 -4.17
C ILE A 55 -6.60 -15.94 -2.95
N ASN A 56 -6.08 -16.23 -1.75
CA ASN A 56 -6.53 -15.53 -0.54
C ASN A 56 -5.87 -14.15 -0.48
N LEU A 57 -6.68 -13.10 -0.47
CA LEU A 57 -6.24 -11.71 -0.37
C LEU A 57 -5.49 -11.40 0.93
N GLU A 58 -5.70 -12.16 2.00
CA GLU A 58 -4.94 -11.99 3.25
C GLU A 58 -3.47 -12.36 3.08
N ASN A 59 -3.16 -13.34 2.23
CA ASN A 59 -1.77 -13.66 1.86
C ASN A 59 -1.10 -12.51 1.10
N LEU A 60 -1.92 -11.62 0.53
CA LEU A 60 -1.49 -10.38 -0.11
C LEU A 60 -1.54 -9.19 0.86
N GLY A 61 -1.68 -9.39 2.18
CA GLY A 61 -1.72 -8.30 3.16
C GLY A 61 -3.00 -7.46 3.12
N CYS A 62 -4.12 -8.02 2.63
CA CYS A 62 -5.42 -7.36 2.67
C CYS A 62 -5.89 -7.16 4.13
N PRO A 63 -6.18 -5.91 4.56
CA PRO A 63 -6.57 -5.63 5.94
C PRO A 63 -7.92 -6.24 6.30
N SER A 64 -8.26 -6.24 7.58
CA SER A 64 -9.58 -6.66 8.05
C SER A 64 -10.68 -5.72 7.54
N MET A 65 -11.85 -6.29 7.18
CA MET A 65 -13.01 -5.51 6.74
C MET A 65 -13.58 -4.58 7.82
N LYS A 66 -13.23 -4.80 9.10
CA LYS A 66 -13.66 -3.93 10.22
C LYS A 66 -13.09 -2.51 10.13
N ASN A 67 -12.06 -2.29 9.30
CA ASN A 67 -11.37 -1.02 9.14
C ASN A 67 -11.72 -0.32 7.81
N ILE A 68 -12.74 -0.80 7.09
CA ILE A 68 -13.16 -0.20 5.82
C ILE A 68 -14.52 0.47 6.04
N GLU A 69 -14.60 1.76 5.71
CA GLU A 69 -15.81 2.57 5.88
C GLU A 69 -17.02 1.91 5.21
N ILE A 70 -18.11 1.77 5.96
CA ILE A 70 -19.35 1.18 5.46
C ILE A 70 -20.04 2.21 4.56
N THR A 71 -20.10 1.94 3.26
CA THR A 71 -20.89 2.70 2.31
C THR A 71 -22.35 2.29 2.40
N SER A 72 -23.27 3.26 2.30
CA SER A 72 -24.71 2.98 2.23
C SER A 72 -25.01 2.13 0.99
N CYS A 73 -25.86 1.11 1.16
CA CYS A 73 -26.30 0.26 0.05
C CYS A 73 -27.75 0.59 -0.32
N HIS A 74 -27.98 1.06 -1.54
CA HIS A 74 -29.33 1.42 -2.04
C HIS A 74 -30.33 0.24 -2.02
N TYR A 75 -29.85 -0.99 -2.15
CA TYR A 75 -30.69 -2.19 -2.05
C TYR A 75 -31.18 -2.50 -0.63
N HIS A 76 -30.61 -1.84 0.39
CA HIS A 76 -30.93 -2.07 1.80
C HIS A 76 -31.43 -0.80 2.50
N GLU A 77 -31.87 0.21 1.73
CA GLU A 77 -32.26 1.55 2.20
C GLU A 77 -33.41 1.55 3.23
N TYR A 78 -34.16 0.45 3.34
CA TYR A 78 -35.36 0.34 4.17
C TYR A 78 -35.15 -0.14 5.62
N ARG A 79 -33.93 -0.44 6.08
CA ARG A 79 -33.68 -0.88 7.47
C ARG A 79 -32.76 0.11 8.20
N LYS A 80 -33.31 1.29 8.48
CA LYS A 80 -32.65 2.42 9.19
C LYS A 80 -32.39 2.20 10.69
N SER A 81 -32.60 1.02 11.26
CA SER A 81 -32.41 0.78 12.69
C SER A 81 -31.25 -0.18 12.98
N ASN A 82 -30.11 0.41 13.37
CA ASN A 82 -29.15 -0.15 14.33
C ASN A 82 -28.50 -1.53 14.08
N LEU A 83 -28.53 -2.05 12.86
CA LEU A 83 -27.80 -3.28 12.52
C LEU A 83 -26.68 -2.96 11.54
N ILE A 84 -25.44 -3.18 11.97
CA ILE A 84 -24.25 -3.22 11.13
C ILE A 84 -24.52 -4.26 10.04
N TYR A 85 -24.98 -3.83 8.86
CA TYR A 85 -25.28 -4.73 7.76
C TYR A 85 -24.05 -4.91 6.89
N HIS A 86 -23.58 -6.15 6.80
CA HIS A 86 -22.46 -6.53 5.95
C HIS A 86 -22.98 -6.89 4.55
N CYS A 87 -23.20 -5.89 3.70
CA CYS A 87 -23.59 -6.12 2.30
C CYS A 87 -22.44 -6.82 1.55
N ALA A 88 -22.69 -8.03 1.03
CA ALA A 88 -21.69 -8.80 0.30
C ALA A 88 -21.16 -8.05 -0.94
N LEU A 89 -22.04 -7.36 -1.68
CA LEU A 89 -21.66 -6.58 -2.86
C LEU A 89 -20.74 -5.41 -2.50
N GLU A 90 -21.09 -4.61 -1.49
CA GLU A 90 -20.26 -3.48 -1.05
C GLU A 90 -18.91 -3.96 -0.51
N ASN A 91 -18.90 -5.07 0.25
CA ASN A 91 -17.66 -5.68 0.71
C ASN A 91 -16.74 -6.06 -0.47
N VAL A 92 -17.28 -6.67 -1.53
CA VAL A 92 -16.48 -7.05 -2.72
C VAL A 92 -16.00 -5.81 -3.47
N LYS A 93 -16.81 -4.76 -3.62
CA LYS A 93 -16.39 -3.49 -4.22
C LYS A 93 -15.21 -2.87 -3.47
N GLN A 94 -15.27 -2.85 -2.14
CA GLN A 94 -14.19 -2.35 -1.30
C GLN A 94 -12.90 -3.16 -1.46
N LEU A 95 -13.01 -4.50 -1.52
CA LEU A 95 -11.85 -5.37 -1.79
C LEU A 95 -11.24 -5.09 -3.15
N LYS A 96 -12.06 -4.86 -4.19
CA LYS A 96 -11.59 -4.44 -5.51
C LYS A 96 -10.86 -3.11 -5.45
N CYS A 97 -11.44 -2.08 -4.82
CA CYS A 97 -10.79 -0.78 -4.66
C CYS A 97 -9.44 -0.90 -3.91
N TRP A 98 -9.38 -1.72 -2.87
CA TRP A 98 -8.13 -1.98 -2.15
C TRP A 98 -7.09 -2.64 -3.06
N MET A 99 -7.47 -3.65 -3.85
CA MET A 99 -6.55 -4.29 -4.80
C MET A 99 -6.05 -3.31 -5.86
N GLU A 100 -6.92 -2.48 -6.42
CA GLU A 100 -6.55 -1.48 -7.42
C GLU A 100 -5.57 -0.45 -6.84
N LYS A 101 -5.87 0.06 -5.63
CA LYS A 101 -4.94 0.94 -4.90
C LYS A 101 -3.61 0.26 -4.63
N LYS A 102 -3.62 -1.02 -4.23
CA LYS A 102 -2.40 -1.79 -4.01
C LYS A 102 -1.58 -1.98 -5.30
N SER A 103 -2.23 -2.27 -6.41
CA SER A 103 -1.58 -2.39 -7.72
C SER A 103 -1.01 -1.05 -8.19
N GLN A 104 -1.73 0.05 -7.97
CA GLN A 104 -1.23 1.41 -8.18
C GLN A 104 -0.04 1.72 -7.26
N MET A 105 -0.07 1.32 -5.99
CA MET A 105 1.06 1.43 -5.06
C MET A 105 2.26 0.56 -5.48
N GLN A 106 2.03 -0.47 -6.30
CA GLN A 106 3.09 -1.31 -6.84
C GLN A 106 3.73 -0.75 -8.11
N ASN A 107 3.01 0.09 -8.87
CA ASN A 107 3.52 0.81 -10.04
C ASN A 107 4.11 2.17 -9.62
N PRO A 108 5.44 2.32 -9.58
CA PRO A 108 6.05 3.56 -9.14
C PRO A 108 5.72 4.70 -10.14
N SER A 109 5.43 5.89 -9.61
CA SER A 109 5.14 7.12 -10.35
C SER A 109 5.63 8.32 -9.53
N ILE A 110 5.82 9.48 -10.15
CA ILE A 110 6.30 10.67 -9.43
C ILE A 110 5.38 11.07 -8.26
N GLY A 111 4.06 11.10 -8.48
CA GLY A 111 3.09 11.44 -7.43
C GLY A 111 3.14 10.44 -6.27
N ARG A 112 3.31 9.16 -6.57
CA ARG A 112 3.44 8.11 -5.54
C ARG A 112 4.75 8.21 -4.77
N SER A 113 5.86 8.46 -5.46
CA SER A 113 7.17 8.64 -4.82
C SER A 113 7.14 9.86 -3.88
N LEU A 114 6.49 10.96 -4.27
CA LEU A 114 6.28 12.13 -3.40
C LEU A 114 5.44 11.79 -2.17
N GLU A 115 4.30 11.12 -2.35
CA GLU A 115 3.46 10.70 -1.23
C GLU A 115 4.22 9.78 -0.25
N LEU A 116 4.98 8.81 -0.76
CA LEU A 116 5.86 7.96 0.04
C LEU A 116 6.90 8.75 0.83
N TYR A 117 7.54 9.73 0.19
CA TYR A 117 8.55 10.56 0.83
C TYR A 117 7.97 11.30 2.04
N TYR A 118 6.78 11.89 1.92
CA TYR A 118 6.11 12.56 3.05
C TYR A 118 5.62 11.57 4.12
N GLN A 119 5.09 10.40 3.72
CA GLN A 119 4.69 9.33 4.66
C GLN A 119 5.86 8.79 5.47
N LEU A 120 7.06 8.81 4.91
CA LEU A 120 8.30 8.39 5.58
C LEU A 120 8.99 9.53 6.32
N GLU A 121 8.29 10.64 6.60
CA GLU A 121 8.85 11.80 7.31
C GLU A 121 10.13 12.30 6.63
N GLU A 122 10.09 12.38 5.30
CA GLU A 122 11.19 12.86 4.46
C GLU A 122 12.45 11.98 4.48
N ARG A 123 12.38 10.75 5.01
CA ARG A 123 13.50 9.79 5.02
C ARG A 123 13.65 9.09 3.67
N ILE A 124 14.22 9.79 2.69
CA ILE A 124 14.52 9.24 1.36
C ILE A 124 15.40 7.99 1.43
N GLU A 125 16.25 7.86 2.45
CA GLU A 125 17.09 6.68 2.67
C GLU A 125 16.28 5.42 2.99
N ASP A 126 15.01 5.54 3.41
CA ASP A 126 14.11 4.42 3.67
C ASP A 126 13.33 4.00 2.42
N MET A 127 13.33 4.82 1.37
CA MET A 127 12.66 4.50 0.10
C MET A 127 13.42 3.42 -0.67
N ARG A 128 12.71 2.74 -1.59
CA ARG A 128 13.32 1.77 -2.51
C ARG A 128 13.90 2.48 -3.74
N PRO A 129 14.95 1.93 -4.38
CA PRO A 129 15.55 2.53 -5.58
C PRO A 129 14.56 2.87 -6.69
N ARG A 130 13.57 1.99 -6.93
CA ARG A 130 12.54 2.19 -7.96
C ARG A 130 11.64 3.40 -7.70
N ASP A 131 11.45 3.75 -6.43
CA ASP A 131 10.61 4.88 -6.03
C ASP A 131 11.46 6.18 -6.09
N ILE A 132 12.72 6.11 -5.67
CA ILE A 132 13.70 7.21 -5.78
C ILE A 132 13.96 7.60 -7.24
N ALA A 133 13.93 6.64 -8.16
CA ALA A 133 14.23 6.86 -9.58
C ALA A 133 13.30 7.87 -10.29
N TYR A 134 12.15 8.20 -9.70
CA TYR A 134 11.23 9.20 -10.24
C TYR A 134 11.56 10.63 -9.82
N PHE A 135 12.38 10.82 -8.78
CA PHE A 135 12.76 12.17 -8.36
C PHE A 135 13.76 12.79 -9.32
N THR A 136 13.56 14.08 -9.59
CA THR A 136 14.54 14.85 -10.36
C THR A 136 15.75 15.18 -9.50
N LYS A 137 16.85 15.53 -10.17
CA LYS A 137 18.06 16.03 -9.53
C LYS A 137 17.76 17.21 -8.60
N GLU A 138 16.97 18.17 -9.07
CA GLU A 138 16.63 19.39 -8.34
C GLU A 138 15.87 19.08 -7.05
N PHE A 139 14.95 18.10 -7.09
CA PHE A 139 14.24 17.64 -5.91
C PHE A 139 15.21 17.05 -4.86
N ILE A 140 16.09 16.16 -5.30
CA ILE A 140 17.06 15.48 -4.43
C ILE A 140 18.02 16.51 -3.80
N LEU A 141 18.55 17.44 -4.59
CA LEU A 141 19.44 18.49 -4.09
C LEU A 141 18.73 19.43 -3.10
N LYS A 142 17.48 19.80 -3.40
CA LYS A 142 16.75 20.78 -2.58
C LYS A 142 16.27 20.21 -1.24
N LEU A 143 15.80 18.96 -1.23
CA LEU A 143 15.09 18.40 -0.07
C LEU A 143 15.85 17.27 0.63
N ALA A 144 16.85 16.68 -0.04
CA ALA A 144 17.53 15.48 0.45
C ALA A 144 19.06 15.54 0.33
N SER A 145 19.65 16.72 0.10
CA SER A 145 21.10 16.89 -0.06
C SER A 145 21.90 16.32 1.11
N THR A 146 21.44 16.55 2.34
CA THR A 146 22.08 16.05 3.58
C THR A 146 22.01 14.52 3.72
N LYS A 147 21.17 13.85 2.93
CA LYS A 147 20.90 12.40 2.97
C LYS A 147 21.50 11.65 1.77
N ILE A 148 22.21 12.35 0.88
CA ILE A 148 22.78 11.77 -0.35
C ILE A 148 23.72 10.60 -0.04
N ASP A 149 24.59 10.69 0.96
CA ASP A 149 25.52 9.59 1.29
C ASP A 149 24.82 8.31 1.74
N ARG A 150 23.75 8.44 2.53
CA ARG A 150 22.95 7.30 2.99
C ARG A 150 22.14 6.67 1.86
N THR A 151 21.82 7.46 0.85
CA THR A 151 20.95 7.08 -0.27
C THR A 151 21.74 6.70 -1.52
N TRP A 152 23.06 6.90 -1.53
CA TRP A 152 23.93 6.79 -2.71
C TRP A 152 23.71 5.52 -3.53
N ASN A 153 23.75 4.36 -2.87
CA ASN A 153 23.62 3.05 -3.52
C ASN A 153 22.21 2.81 -4.11
N LYS A 154 21.23 3.63 -3.74
CA LYS A 154 19.84 3.56 -4.22
C LYS A 154 19.55 4.58 -5.32
N LEU A 155 20.43 5.56 -5.55
CA LEU A 155 20.25 6.55 -6.62
C LEU A 155 20.38 5.89 -8.01
N PRO A 156 19.64 6.38 -9.02
CA PRO A 156 19.86 6.03 -10.42
C PRO A 156 21.30 6.26 -10.87
N LYS A 157 21.81 5.39 -11.76
CA LYS A 157 23.21 5.45 -12.25
C LYS A 157 23.57 6.77 -12.92
N ASN A 158 22.62 7.43 -13.57
CA ASN A 158 22.84 8.75 -14.17
C ASN A 158 23.07 9.83 -13.10
N LEU A 159 22.33 9.79 -11.99
CA LEU A 159 22.51 10.73 -10.87
C LEU A 159 23.78 10.44 -10.07
N GLN A 160 24.21 9.18 -9.97
CA GLN A 160 25.49 8.84 -9.34
C GLN A 160 26.72 9.36 -10.11
N LYS A 161 26.55 9.76 -11.37
CA LYS A 161 27.59 10.34 -12.22
C LYS A 161 27.47 11.86 -12.35
N ASP A 162 26.43 12.45 -11.78
CA ASP A 162 26.16 13.89 -11.87
C ASP A 162 27.04 14.66 -10.89
N GLU A 163 27.76 15.67 -11.39
CA GLU A 163 28.76 16.42 -10.62
C GLU A 163 28.16 17.15 -9.41
N ASP A 164 26.98 17.74 -9.55
CA ASP A 164 26.34 18.45 -8.44
C ASP A 164 25.88 17.48 -7.36
N ILE A 165 25.37 16.31 -7.75
CA ILE A 165 24.99 15.26 -6.80
C ILE A 165 26.23 14.71 -6.09
N ILE A 166 27.35 14.52 -6.80
CA ILE A 166 28.63 14.09 -6.23
C ILE A 166 29.18 15.13 -5.25
N ALA A 167 29.08 16.43 -5.56
CA ALA A 167 29.58 17.51 -4.70
C ALA A 167 28.91 17.54 -3.31
N HIS A 168 27.69 17.00 -3.19
CA HIS A 168 26.97 16.89 -1.92
C HIS A 168 27.27 15.61 -1.15
N ARG A 169 28.10 14.70 -1.69
CA ARG A 169 28.63 13.59 -0.92
C ARG A 169 29.61 14.12 0.12
N ARG A 170 29.34 13.86 1.39
CA ARG A 170 30.28 14.17 2.45
C ARG A 170 31.39 13.13 2.42
N CYS A 171 32.62 13.59 2.30
CA CYS A 171 33.79 12.73 2.40
C CYS A 171 33.79 12.05 3.77
N ARG A 172 33.80 10.71 3.80
CA ARG A 172 33.94 9.94 5.06
C ARG A 172 35.28 10.18 5.76
N GLU A 173 36.22 10.86 5.09
CA GLU A 173 37.57 11.14 5.60
C GLU A 173 37.74 12.57 6.13
N HIS A 174 36.73 13.45 6.02
CA HIS A 174 36.83 14.83 6.51
C HIS A 174 36.02 15.10 7.78
N TYR A 175 36.08 14.17 8.75
CA TYR A 175 35.86 14.57 10.14
C TYR A 175 37.13 15.29 10.60
N ASN A 176 37.19 16.62 10.40
CA ASN A 176 38.15 17.44 11.11
C ASN A 176 37.57 17.66 12.53
N PRO A 177 38.14 17.06 13.59
CA PRO A 177 37.68 17.30 14.96
C PRO A 177 37.95 18.74 15.41
N ILE A 178 38.68 19.51 14.59
CA ILE A 178 38.92 20.95 14.79
C ILE A 178 37.86 21.73 14.01
N ALA A 179 36.58 21.41 14.20
CA ALA A 179 35.59 22.46 14.16
C ALA A 179 35.79 23.19 15.49
N ILE A 180 36.43 24.35 15.43
CA ILE A 180 36.56 25.24 16.58
C ILE A 180 35.14 25.47 17.08
N ASP A 181 34.87 24.90 18.25
CA ASP A 181 33.65 25.15 18.99
C ASP A 181 33.66 26.64 19.33
N TYR A 182 32.76 27.41 18.73
CA TYR A 182 32.65 28.85 18.99
C TYR A 182 32.03 29.14 20.37
N ASP A 183 31.83 28.10 21.20
CA ASP A 183 31.21 28.22 22.53
C ASP A 183 32.22 28.33 23.71
N GLU A 184 33.54 28.37 23.49
CA GLU A 184 34.51 28.74 24.54
C GLU A 184 35.04 30.17 24.38
N PHE A 185 34.18 31.15 24.69
CA PHE A 185 34.58 32.52 24.98
C PHE A 185 35.04 32.64 26.45
N GLU A 186 36.19 32.03 26.79
CA GLU A 186 36.90 32.25 28.07
C GLU A 186 37.91 33.40 27.92
N GLY A 187 37.40 34.60 27.61
CA GLY A 187 38.20 35.81 27.44
C GLY A 187 37.67 36.96 28.30
N ILE A 188 38.46 37.35 29.31
CA ILE A 188 38.18 38.48 30.21
C ILE A 188 37.94 39.75 29.38
N ILE A 189 36.79 40.40 29.62
CA ILE A 189 36.44 41.73 29.09
C ILE A 189 37.46 42.75 29.65
N PRO A 190 38.24 43.47 28.82
CA PRO A 190 38.99 44.61 29.29
C PRO A 190 38.02 45.79 29.46
N LEU A 191 37.85 46.25 30.70
CA LEU A 191 37.32 47.58 30.97
C LEU A 191 38.42 48.61 30.67
N MET A 192 38.24 49.36 29.58
CA MET A 192 38.61 50.78 29.45
C MET A 192 37.92 51.39 28.23
#